data_AF-A0A9P5JU14-F1
#
_entry.id   AF-A0A9P5JU14-F1
#
_cell.length_a   1.000
_cell.length_b   1.000
_cell.length_c   1.000
_cell.angle_alpha   90.00
_cell.angle_beta   90.00
_cell.angle_gamma   90.00
#
_symmetry.space_group_name_H-M   'P 1'
#
loop_
_entity.id
_entity.type
_entity.pdbx_description
1 polymer ?
#
loop_
_entity_poly.entity_id
_entity_poly.type
_entity_poly.pdbx_seq_one_letter_code
_entity_poly.pdbx_strand_id
1 'polypeptide(L)'
;SLMPGYKLVEEFSRELADDYEEEVITSYVTLDFGNIDTTPIDNASSYTLIGLDTPTPFLQVGPLIFKGEYDDLLGSELLLHE
;
A
#
# COMPACT_ATOMS: atom_id res chain seq x y z
N SER A 1 21.25 6.74 -33.96
CA SER A 1 22.05 5.51 -33.84
C SER A 1 21.88 5.00 -32.42
N LEU A 2 21.45 3.75 -32.23
CA LEU A 2 21.40 3.16 -30.89
C LEU A 2 22.81 2.84 -30.38
N MET A 3 22.96 2.73 -29.05
CA MET A 3 24.23 2.31 -28.43
C MET A 3 24.59 0.88 -28.84
N PRO A 4 25.88 0.51 -28.93
CA PRO A 4 26.30 -0.86 -29.20
C PRO A 4 25.61 -1.85 -28.25
N GLY A 5 25.03 -2.92 -28.81
CA GLY A 5 24.28 -3.94 -28.04
C GLY A 5 22.77 -3.73 -27.98
N TYR A 6 22.25 -2.58 -28.44
CA TYR A 6 20.82 -2.31 -28.43
C TYR A 6 20.21 -2.41 -29.83
N LYS A 7 19.10 -3.14 -29.94
CA LYS A 7 18.32 -3.31 -31.16
C LYS A 7 16.97 -2.62 -31.02
N LEU A 8 16.60 -1.78 -31.99
CA LEU A 8 15.25 -1.24 -32.09
C LEU A 8 14.30 -2.38 -32.43
N VAL A 9 13.21 -2.50 -31.68
CA VAL A 9 12.12 -3.44 -31.94
C VAL A 9 10.80 -2.68 -31.96
N GLU A 10 9.86 -3.12 -32.80
CA GLU A 10 8.53 -2.49 -32.91
C GLU A 10 7.61 -2.90 -31.75
N GLU A 11 7.82 -4.09 -31.18
CA GLU A 11 7.14 -4.62 -29.99
C GLU A 11 8.12 -5.57 -29.26
N PHE A 12 8.03 -5.65 -27.94
CA PHE A 12 8.78 -6.65 -27.17
C PHE A 12 8.17 -8.04 -27.39
N SER A 13 9.01 -9.07 -27.48
CA SER A 13 8.54 -10.44 -27.71
C SER A 13 7.68 -10.92 -26.55
N ARG A 14 6.47 -11.42 -26.85
CA ARG A 14 5.56 -12.02 -25.85
C ARG A 14 6.15 -13.23 -25.13
N GLU A 15 7.11 -13.92 -25.75
CA GLU A 15 7.87 -15.01 -25.12
C GLU A 15 8.70 -14.56 -23.91
N LEU A 16 9.07 -13.28 -23.85
CA LEU A 16 9.71 -12.69 -22.66
C LEU A 16 8.68 -12.08 -21.71
N ALA A 17 7.43 -11.86 -22.13
CA ALA A 17 6.40 -11.26 -21.30
C ALA A 17 5.95 -12.19 -20.17
N ASP A 18 5.95 -13.50 -20.41
CA ASP A 18 5.68 -14.52 -19.37
C ASP A 18 6.83 -14.65 -18.36
N ASP A 19 8.05 -14.23 -18.71
CA ASP A 19 9.24 -14.22 -17.84
C ASP A 19 9.28 -12.97 -16.94
N TYR A 20 8.38 -12.00 -17.18
CA TYR A 20 8.08 -10.88 -16.29
C TYR A 20 6.75 -11.13 -15.58
N GLU A 21 6.62 -12.26 -14.87
CA GLU A 21 5.64 -12.32 -13.78
C GLU A 21 5.99 -11.19 -12.80
N GLU A 22 5.31 -10.05 -12.89
CA GLU A 22 5.37 -9.02 -11.85
C GLU A 22 4.90 -9.68 -10.55
N GLU A 23 5.84 -10.03 -9.68
CA GLU A 23 5.54 -10.47 -8.33
C GLU A 23 4.79 -9.34 -7.62
N VAL A 24 3.46 -9.46 -7.57
CA VAL A 24 2.62 -8.55 -6.81
C VAL A 24 2.82 -8.84 -5.33
N ILE A 25 3.70 -8.07 -4.70
CA ILE A 25 3.94 -8.16 -3.24
C ILE A 25 2.79 -7.45 -2.54
N THR A 26 1.93 -8.22 -1.87
CA THR A 26 0.89 -7.69 -0.99
C THR A 26 1.45 -7.56 0.43
N SER A 27 1.34 -6.37 1.02
CA SER A 27 1.74 -6.11 2.41
C SER A 27 0.52 -5.71 3.22
N TYR A 28 0.41 -6.25 4.44
CA TYR A 28 -0.62 -5.87 5.39
C TYR A 28 -0.02 -4.92 6.42
N VAL A 29 -0.74 -3.84 6.72
CA VAL A 29 -0.37 -2.85 7.74
C VAL A 29 -1.56 -2.63 8.66
N THR A 30 -1.28 -2.47 9.95
CA THR A 30 -2.29 -2.25 10.98
C THR A 30 -2.33 -0.77 11.34
N LEU A 31 -3.52 -0.21 11.43
CA LEU A 31 -3.73 1.19 11.83
C LEU A 31 -4.20 1.21 13.28
N ASP A 32 -3.33 1.66 14.18
CA ASP A 32 -3.68 1.87 15.59
C ASP A 32 -4.18 3.32 15.77
N PHE A 33 -5.40 3.46 16.31
CA PHE A 33 -6.03 4.74 16.62
C PHE A 33 -5.88 5.15 18.09
N GLY A 34 -5.28 4.31 18.93
CA GLY A 34 -5.21 4.48 20.36
C GLY A 34 -6.59 4.54 21.01
N ASN A 35 -6.71 5.31 22.10
CA ASN A 35 -7.97 5.46 22.84
C ASN A 35 -8.79 6.63 22.31
N ILE A 36 -9.58 6.38 21.25
CA ILE A 36 -10.56 7.33 20.72
C ILE A 36 -11.98 6.74 20.75
N ASP A 37 -12.98 7.59 20.60
CA ASP A 37 -14.35 7.12 20.31
C ASP A 37 -14.38 6.55 18.88
N THR A 38 -14.62 5.24 18.77
CA THR A 38 -14.64 4.51 17.49
C THR A 38 -15.96 4.64 16.77
N THR A 39 -17.02 5.18 17.39
CA THR A 39 -18.36 5.28 16.79
C THR A 39 -18.35 5.87 15.37
N PRO A 40 -17.57 6.93 15.06
CA PRO A 40 -17.51 7.48 13.70
C PRO A 40 -16.79 6.56 12.70
N ILE A 41 -15.86 5.74 13.16
CA ILE A 41 -15.12 4.76 12.35
C ILE A 41 -16.00 3.56 12.05
N ASP A 42 -16.69 3.04 13.08
CA ASP A 42 -17.57 1.87 12.98
C ASP A 42 -18.76 2.11 12.03
N ASN A 43 -19.18 3.37 11.88
CA ASN A 43 -20.27 3.77 11.00
C ASN A 43 -19.82 4.31 9.64
N ALA A 44 -18.51 4.37 9.37
CA ALA A 44 -18.00 4.88 8.10
C ALA A 44 -18.11 3.82 7.00
N SER A 45 -18.69 4.20 5.87
CA SER A 45 -18.76 3.34 4.67
C SER A 45 -17.52 3.45 3.78
N SER A 46 -16.66 4.44 4.03
CA SER A 46 -15.44 4.68 3.26
C SER A 46 -14.39 5.40 4.10
N TYR A 47 -13.15 5.28 3.66
CA TYR A 47 -12.01 6.02 4.18
C TYR A 47 -11.17 6.56 3.01
N THR A 48 -10.34 7.57 3.29
CA THR A 48 -9.32 8.06 2.36
C THR A 48 -7.98 8.05 3.07
N LEU A 49 -7.02 7.31 2.52
CA LEU A 49 -5.67 7.20 3.05
C LEU A 49 -4.69 7.77 2.01
N ILE A 50 -3.86 8.72 2.44
CA ILE A 50 -2.86 9.36 1.58
C ILE A 50 -1.49 9.34 2.23
N GLY A 51 -0.45 9.39 1.39
CA GLY A 51 0.93 9.55 1.84
C GLY A 51 1.51 8.34 2.57
N LEU A 52 1.10 7.12 2.20
CA LEU A 52 1.70 5.87 2.71
C LEU A 52 3.19 5.70 2.33
N ASP A 53 3.66 6.48 1.37
CA ASP A 53 5.06 6.58 0.93
C ASP A 53 5.81 7.73 1.63
N THR A 54 5.13 8.52 2.47
CA THR A 54 5.70 9.66 3.18
C THR A 54 5.89 9.33 4.65
N PRO A 55 6.77 10.03 5.40
CA PRO A 55 6.93 9.80 6.85
C PRO A 55 5.69 10.15 7.70
N THR A 56 4.63 10.70 7.11
CA THR A 56 3.46 11.20 7.83
C THR A 56 2.19 10.99 6.99
N PRO A 57 1.59 9.79 7.05
CA PRO A 57 0.35 9.51 6.33
C PRO A 57 -0.82 10.26 6.99
N PHE A 58 -1.86 10.51 6.19
CA PHE A 58 -3.12 11.07 6.68
C PHE A 58 -4.26 10.15 6.33
N LEU A 59 -5.15 9.94 7.29
CA LEU A 59 -6.33 9.11 7.16
C LEU A 59 -7.57 9.93 7.48
N GLN A 60 -8.52 9.94 6.57
CA GLN A 60 -9.84 10.51 6.79
C GLN A 60 -10.87 9.39 6.87
N VAL A 61 -11.63 9.37 7.98
CA VAL A 61 -12.76 8.45 8.20
C VAL A 61 -13.98 9.28 8.62
N GLY A 62 -14.96 9.39 7.73
CA GLY A 62 -16.10 10.30 7.93
C GLY A 62 -15.63 11.76 8.15
N PRO A 63 -16.02 12.41 9.28
CA PRO A 63 -15.59 13.78 9.61
C PRO A 63 -14.22 13.84 10.32
N LEU A 64 -13.64 12.69 10.71
CA LEU A 64 -12.38 12.66 11.46
C LEU A 64 -11.18 12.62 10.50
N ILE A 65 -10.14 13.39 10.85
CA ILE A 65 -8.86 13.41 10.14
C ILE A 65 -7.77 13.06 11.15
N PHE A 66 -7.01 12.01 10.83
CA PHE A 66 -5.90 11.51 11.62
C PHE A 66 -4.59 11.81 10.90
N LYS A 67 -3.58 12.20 11.69
CA LYS A 67 -2.19 12.30 11.26
C LYS A 67 -1.45 11.10 11.84
N GLY A 68 -0.93 10.24 10.98
CA GLY A 68 -0.23 9.03 11.38
C GLY A 68 1.28 9.23 11.52
N GLU A 69 1.89 8.24 12.16
CA GLU A 69 3.32 7.98 12.23
C GLU A 69 3.56 6.47 12.07
N TYR A 70 4.76 6.08 11.64
CA TYR A 70 5.12 4.66 11.53
C TYR A 70 5.74 4.20 12.85
N ASP A 71 5.28 3.05 13.34
CA ASP A 71 5.88 2.36 14.47
C ASP A 71 6.11 0.89 14.11
N ASP A 72 7.30 0.39 14.41
CA ASP A 72 7.71 -0.99 14.08
C ASP A 72 7.39 -1.92 15.26
N LEU A 73 6.42 -2.81 15.06
CA LEU A 73 6.05 -3.80 16.08
C LEU A 73 7.23 -4.75 16.38
N LEU A 74 7.58 -4.88 17.65
CA LEU A 74 8.49 -5.93 18.12
C LEU A 74 7.78 -7.29 18.07
N GLY A 75 8.03 -8.07 17.02
CA GLY A 75 7.50 -9.42 16.86
C GLY A 75 6.68 -9.57 15.59
N SER A 76 5.53 -10.24 15.69
CA SER A 76 4.63 -10.44 14.55
C SER A 76 3.18 -10.42 15.03
N GLU A 77 2.32 -9.82 14.23
CA GLU A 77 0.88 -9.84 14.43
C GLU A 77 0.25 -10.86 13.48
N LEU A 78 -0.65 -11.71 14.00
CA LEU A 78 -1.37 -12.70 13.22
C LEU A 78 -2.84 -12.30 13.14
N LEU A 79 -3.28 -11.84 11.97
CA LEU A 79 -4.68 -11.56 11.69
C LEU A 79 -5.37 -12.86 11.24
N LEU A 80 -6.30 -13.36 12.07
CA LEU A 80 -7.11 -14.52 11.75
C LEU A 80 -8.45 -14.06 11.17
N HIS A 81 -8.79 -14.51 9.96
CA HIS A 81 -10.11 -14.31 9.35
C HIS A 81 -10.76 -15.68 9.08
N GLU A 82 -12.10 -15.74 9.04
CA GLU A 82 -12.87 -16.96 8.69
C GLU A 82 -12.81 -17.32 7.21
#